data_AF-A0A950PIW3-F1
#
_entry.id   AF-A0A950PIW3-F1
#
_cell.length_a   1.000
_cell.length_b   1.000
_cell.length_c   1.000
_cell.angle_alpha   90.00
_cell.angle_beta   90.00
_cell.angle_gamma   90.00
#
_symmetry.space_group_name_H-M   'P 1'
#
loop_
_entity.id
_entity.type
_entity.pdbx_description
1 polymer ?
#
loop_
_entity_poly.entity_id
_entity_poly.type
_entity_poly.pdbx_seq_one_letter_code
_entity_poly.pdbx_strand_id
1 'polypeptide(L)'
;MKGRVTIGAVGLAGIGTGAAILLTDPNIRDPLDVVVWLAAVVLLHDGVLVPLVLLLGAALRARGALRGGLIVGGCLTAVALPVLLRPGPAPVSLLPLDYLRNWLIALGAVAVVTVLAAGWAALRSRWRQR
;
A
#
# COMPACT_ATOMS: atom_id res chain seq x y z
N MET A 1 32.32 0.65 -2.96
CA MET A 1 32.14 1.88 -2.13
C MET A 1 31.39 2.98 -2.87
N LYS A 2 31.76 3.33 -4.11
CA LYS A 2 31.11 4.41 -4.90
C LYS A 2 29.59 4.29 -4.99
N GLY A 3 29.04 3.10 -5.30
CA GLY A 3 27.58 2.91 -5.42
C GLY A 3 26.78 3.19 -4.14
N ARG A 4 27.32 2.88 -2.95
CA ARG A 4 26.65 3.18 -1.67
C ARG A 4 26.60 4.68 -1.40
N VAL A 5 27.69 5.38 -1.72
CA VAL A 5 27.78 6.83 -1.59
C VAL A 5 26.82 7.50 -2.58
N THR A 6 26.75 7.03 -3.83
CA THR A 6 25.82 7.56 -4.83
C THR A 6 24.36 7.40 -4.40
N ILE A 7 23.96 6.21 -3.94
CA ILE A 7 22.58 5.98 -3.46
C ILE A 7 22.28 6.86 -2.24
N GLY A 8 23.23 6.96 -1.30
CA GLY A 8 23.09 7.84 -0.13
C GLY A 8 22.91 9.30 -0.52
N ALA A 9 23.73 9.79 -1.47
CA ALA A 9 23.64 11.16 -1.97
C ALA A 9 22.30 11.43 -2.69
N VAL A 10 21.81 10.49 -3.50
CA VAL A 10 20.49 10.59 -4.15
C VAL A 10 19.37 10.63 -3.10
N GLY A 11 19.43 9.79 -2.06
CA GLY A 11 18.45 9.82 -0.97
C GLY A 11 18.45 11.15 -0.22
N LEU A 12 19.62 11.66 0.15
CA LEU A 12 19.78 12.97 0.78
C LEU A 12 19.28 14.12 -0.10
N ALA A 13 19.56 14.07 -1.41
CA ALA A 13 19.04 15.05 -2.36
C ALA A 13 17.51 15.02 -2.42
N GLY A 14 16.90 13.82 -2.41
CA GLY A 14 15.45 13.66 -2.34
C GLY A 14 14.85 14.24 -1.07
N ILE A 15 15.44 13.95 0.10
CA ILE A 15 15.02 14.51 1.39
C ILE A 15 15.14 16.04 1.37
N GLY A 16 16.27 16.58 0.90
CA GLY A 16 16.49 18.02 0.80
C GLY A 16 15.49 18.70 -0.13
N THR A 17 15.16 18.07 -1.25
CA THR A 17 14.13 18.57 -2.19
C THR A 17 12.75 18.59 -1.53
N GLY A 18 12.36 17.51 -0.84
CA GLY A 18 11.10 17.46 -0.10
C GLY A 18 11.02 18.51 1.00
N ALA A 19 12.09 18.72 1.76
CA ALA A 19 12.17 19.77 2.77
C ALA A 19 12.10 21.17 2.17
N ALA A 20 12.75 21.40 1.02
CA ALA A 20 12.66 22.68 0.31
C ALA A 20 11.23 22.97 -0.14
N ILE A 21 10.54 22.00 -0.74
CA ILE A 21 9.12 22.13 -1.13
C ILE A 21 8.26 22.41 0.10
N LEU A 22 8.45 21.66 1.19
CA LEU A 22 7.70 21.82 2.44
C LEU A 22 7.77 23.25 3.00
N LEU A 23 8.93 23.90 2.86
CA LEU A 23 9.19 25.23 3.42
C LEU A 23 8.89 26.38 2.45
N THR A 24 8.82 26.12 1.15
CA THR A 24 8.71 27.17 0.12
C THR A 24 7.43 27.13 -0.69
N ASP A 25 6.68 26.03 -0.68
CA ASP A 25 5.42 25.92 -1.42
C ASP A 25 4.32 26.72 -0.72
N PRO A 26 3.75 27.77 -1.35
CA PRO A 26 2.72 28.60 -0.76
C PRO A 26 1.38 27.86 -0.53
N ASN A 27 1.19 26.68 -1.12
CA ASN A 27 0.00 25.86 -0.89
C ASN A 27 0.05 25.10 0.44
N ILE A 28 1.24 24.96 1.04
CA ILE A 28 1.41 24.32 2.34
C ILE A 28 1.23 25.40 3.41
N ARG A 29 0.06 25.39 4.06
CA ARG A 29 -0.30 26.39 5.07
C ARG A 29 0.37 26.15 6.42
N ASP A 30 0.51 24.87 6.79
CA ASP A 30 1.18 24.45 8.02
C ASP A 30 2.10 23.25 7.75
N PRO A 31 3.42 23.41 7.86
CA PRO A 31 4.37 22.30 7.73
C PRO A 31 4.18 21.19 8.78
N LEU A 32 3.64 21.52 9.96
CA LEU A 32 3.39 20.53 11.01
C LEU A 32 2.32 19.53 10.60
N ASP A 33 1.34 19.93 9.80
CA ASP A 33 0.33 19.00 9.26
C ASP A 33 0.98 17.91 8.41
N VAL A 34 2.04 18.22 7.66
CA VAL A 34 2.78 17.23 6.86
C VAL A 34 3.55 16.26 7.77
N VAL A 35 4.14 16.75 8.86
CA VAL A 35 4.82 15.90 9.84
C VAL A 35 3.82 14.96 10.53
N VAL A 36 2.67 15.48 10.95
CA VAL A 36 1.58 14.69 11.53
C VAL A 36 1.07 13.65 10.53
N TRP A 37 0.90 14.04 9.26
CA TRP A 37 0.50 13.13 8.20
C TRP A 37 1.51 11.99 7.99
N LEU A 38 2.81 12.31 7.91
CA LEU A 38 3.87 11.30 7.78
C LEU A 38 3.87 10.34 8.96
N ALA A 39 3.77 10.86 10.19
CA ALA A 39 3.70 10.05 11.39
C ALA A 39 2.47 9.15 11.41
N ALA A 40 1.30 9.69 11.05
CA ALA A 40 0.05 8.94 10.98
C ALA A 40 0.11 7.81 9.94
N VAL A 41 0.71 8.05 8.76
CA VAL A 41 0.89 7.03 7.72
C VAL A 41 1.79 5.90 8.21
N VAL A 42 2.93 6.21 8.85
CA VAL A 42 3.84 5.20 9.41
C VAL A 42 3.15 4.39 10.49
N LEU A 43 2.46 5.05 11.43
CA LEU A 43 1.74 4.38 12.51
C LEU A 43 0.62 3.48 11.98
N LEU A 44 -0.15 3.94 10.99
CA LEU A 44 -1.21 3.15 10.39
C LEU A 44 -0.65 1.95 9.61
N HIS A 45 0.44 2.15 8.87
CA HIS A 45 1.06 1.08 8.09
C HIS A 45 1.69 0.02 9.00
N ASP A 46 2.63 0.42 9.87
CA ASP A 46 3.44 -0.50 10.66
C ASP A 46 2.71 -0.97 11.93
N GLY A 47 1.83 -0.13 12.48
CA GLY A 47 1.06 -0.44 13.69
C GLY A 47 -0.26 -1.15 13.44
N VAL A 48 -0.86 -1.02 12.24
CA VAL A 48 -2.18 -1.60 11.94
C VAL A 48 -2.13 -2.52 10.72
N LEU A 49 -1.75 -2.01 9.55
CA LEU A 49 -1.85 -2.78 8.31
C LEU A 49 -0.92 -3.99 8.29
N VAL A 50 0.36 -3.81 8.64
CA VAL A 50 1.34 -4.90 8.68
C VAL A 50 0.92 -5.98 9.70
N PRO A 51 0.61 -5.66 10.97
CA PRO A 51 0.12 -6.65 11.93
C PRO A 51 -1.13 -7.36 11.46
N LEU A 52 -2.11 -6.65 10.89
CA LEU A 52 -3.34 -7.24 10.38
C LEU A 52 -3.06 -8.25 9.25
N VAL A 53 -2.24 -7.87 8.27
CA VAL A 53 -1.86 -8.77 7.15
C VAL A 53 -1.12 -10.00 7.68
N LEU A 54 -0.23 -9.84 8.65
CA LEU A 54 0.50 -10.94 9.26
C LEU A 54 -0.41 -11.87 10.07
N LEU A 55 -1.32 -11.32 10.87
CA LEU A 55 -2.31 -12.08 11.66
C LEU A 55 -3.26 -12.87 10.75
N LEU A 56 -3.77 -12.24 9.69
CA LEU A 56 -4.59 -12.93 8.69
C LEU A 56 -3.80 -14.04 8.00
N GLY A 57 -2.55 -13.77 7.62
CA GLY A 57 -1.65 -14.77 7.06
C GLY A 57 -1.41 -15.95 8.01
N ALA A 58 -1.23 -15.70 9.29
CA ALA A 58 -1.05 -16.74 10.31
C ALA A 58 -2.34 -17.56 10.52
N ALA A 59 -3.48 -16.89 10.70
CA ALA A 59 -4.79 -17.52 10.91
C ALA A 59 -5.18 -18.42 9.73
N LEU A 60 -4.93 -17.96 8.50
CA LEU A 60 -5.19 -18.73 7.27
C LEU A 60 -4.08 -19.72 6.92
N ARG A 61 -3.01 -19.79 7.73
CA ARG A 61 -1.77 -20.55 7.44
C ARG A 61 -1.28 -20.28 6.01
N ALA A 62 -1.42 -19.03 5.56
CA ALA A 62 -1.24 -18.61 4.19
C ALA A 62 0.20 -18.83 3.72
N ARG A 63 0.34 -19.48 2.56
CA ARG A 63 1.62 -19.73 1.89
C ARG A 63 1.47 -19.50 0.39
N GLY A 64 2.58 -19.24 -0.29
CA GLY A 64 2.61 -19.04 -1.75
C GLY A 64 1.63 -17.95 -2.18
N ALA A 65 0.72 -18.30 -3.10
CA ALA A 65 -0.26 -17.38 -3.67
C ALA A 65 -1.11 -16.66 -2.62
N LEU A 66 -1.56 -17.34 -1.56
CA LEU A 66 -2.38 -16.73 -0.50
C LEU A 66 -1.65 -15.60 0.24
N ARG A 67 -0.35 -15.79 0.51
CA ARG A 67 0.48 -14.74 1.13
C ARG A 67 0.66 -13.57 0.16
N GLY A 68 0.90 -13.85 -1.12
CA GLY A 68 0.99 -12.83 -2.16
C GLY A 68 -0.30 -12.00 -2.27
N GLY A 69 -1.47 -12.66 -2.30
CA GLY A 69 -2.78 -12.02 -2.36
C GLY A 69 -3.05 -11.11 -1.17
N LEU A 70 -2.72 -11.56 0.05
CA LEU A 70 -2.84 -10.74 1.26
C LEU A 70 -1.94 -9.49 1.23
N ILE A 71 -0.70 -9.62 0.75
CA ILE A 71 0.22 -8.48 0.60
C ILE A 71 -0.33 -7.49 -0.42
N VAL A 72 -0.74 -7.97 -1.60
CA VAL A 72 -1.29 -7.11 -2.66
C VAL A 72 -2.57 -6.42 -2.19
N GLY A 73 -3.48 -7.13 -1.52
CA GLY A 73 -4.69 -6.56 -0.93
C GLY A 73 -4.38 -5.49 0.13
N GLY A 74 -3.38 -5.74 0.98
CA GLY A 74 -2.88 -4.76 1.95
C GLY A 74 -2.35 -3.49 1.27
N CYS A 75 -1.51 -3.64 0.23
CA CYS A 75 -0.98 -2.51 -0.53
C CYS A 75 -2.09 -1.71 -1.25
N LEU A 76 -3.05 -2.39 -1.89
CA LEU A 76 -4.21 -1.73 -2.51
C LEU A 76 -5.01 -0.92 -1.48
N THR A 77 -5.18 -1.48 -0.28
CA THR A 77 -5.88 -0.80 0.81
C THR A 77 -5.12 0.42 1.29
N ALA A 78 -3.79 0.33 1.46
CA ALA A 78 -2.95 1.46 1.84
C ALA A 78 -3.03 2.62 0.82
N VAL A 79 -3.05 2.31 -0.48
CA VAL A 79 -3.16 3.32 -1.55
C VAL A 79 -4.56 3.92 -1.65
N ALA A 80 -5.61 3.14 -1.42
CA ALA A 80 -6.99 3.61 -1.52
C ALA A 80 -7.42 4.46 -0.32
N LEU A 81 -6.85 4.20 0.86
CA LEU A 81 -7.30 4.80 2.12
C LEU A 81 -7.36 6.32 2.13
N PRO A 82 -6.35 7.07 1.64
CA PRO A 82 -6.39 8.54 1.67
C PRO A 82 -7.57 9.13 0.89
N VAL A 83 -7.98 8.48 -0.21
CA VAL A 83 -9.12 8.93 -1.02
C VAL A 83 -10.45 8.53 -0.36
N LEU A 84 -10.51 7.34 0.21
CA LEU A 84 -11.71 6.84 0.91
C LEU A 84 -12.03 7.61 2.18
N LEU A 85 -11.00 8.02 2.92
CA LEU A 85 -11.13 8.75 4.19
C LEU A 85 -11.01 10.27 4.02
N ARG A 86 -10.93 10.78 2.79
CA ARG A 86 -10.81 12.21 2.56
C ARG A 86 -12.00 12.95 3.19
N PRO A 87 -11.74 14.00 3.99
CA PRO A 87 -12.79 14.92 4.41
C PRO A 87 -13.19 15.87 3.27
N GLY A 88 -14.49 16.05 3.08
CA GLY A 88 -15.05 17.03 2.15
C GLY A 88 -15.28 16.53 0.71
N PRO A 89 -15.88 17.39 -0.14
CA PRO A 89 -16.26 17.03 -1.49
C PRO A 89 -15.04 16.70 -2.36
N ALA A 90 -15.23 15.79 -3.33
CA ALA A 90 -14.18 15.42 -4.25
C ALA A 90 -13.77 16.62 -5.13
N PRO A 91 -12.46 16.90 -5.31
CA PRO A 91 -11.98 17.84 -6.31
C PRO A 91 -12.48 17.46 -7.70
N VAL A 92 -12.78 18.46 -8.53
CA VAL A 92 -13.22 18.28 -9.94
C VAL A 92 -12.19 17.55 -10.81
N SER A 93 -10.92 17.57 -10.39
CA SER A 93 -9.83 16.82 -11.04
C SER A 93 -9.87 15.32 -10.78
N LEU A 94 -10.68 14.88 -9.83
CA LEU A 94 -10.92 13.46 -9.59
C LEU A 94 -12.11 12.98 -10.39
N LEU A 95 -11.99 11.77 -10.93
CA LEU A 95 -13.09 11.12 -11.59
C LEU A 95 -14.24 10.95 -10.58
N PRO A 96 -15.49 11.30 -10.95
CA PRO A 96 -16.66 11.12 -10.09
C PRO A 96 -17.03 9.63 -10.05
N LEU A 97 -16.18 8.85 -9.39
CA LEU A 97 -16.30 7.41 -9.24
C LEU A 97 -16.61 7.08 -7.78
N ASP A 98 -17.41 6.03 -7.60
CA ASP A 98 -17.56 5.41 -6.30
C ASP A 98 -16.28 4.65 -5.96
N TYR A 99 -15.37 5.34 -5.25
CA TYR A 99 -14.07 4.81 -4.87
C TYR A 99 -14.19 3.59 -3.95
N LEU A 100 -15.23 3.53 -3.10
CA LEU A 100 -15.46 2.38 -2.22
C LEU A 100 -15.84 1.16 -3.05
N ARG A 101 -16.79 1.30 -3.97
CA ARG A 101 -17.19 0.23 -4.88
C ARG A 101 -15.99 -0.26 -5.71
N ASN A 102 -15.21 0.65 -6.28
CA ASN A 102 -14.08 0.26 -7.12
C ASN A 102 -12.94 -0.40 -6.34
N TRP A 103 -12.69 0.05 -5.12
CA TRP A 103 -11.76 -0.60 -4.22
C TRP A 103 -12.21 -2.03 -3.86
N LEU A 104 -13.48 -2.23 -3.54
CA LEU A 104 -14.04 -3.56 -3.29
C LEU A 104 -13.96 -4.47 -4.52
N ILE A 105 -14.22 -3.93 -5.72
CA ILE A 105 -14.05 -4.68 -6.98
C ILE A 105 -12.60 -5.10 -7.16
N ALA A 106 -11.64 -4.20 -6.92
CA ALA A 106 -10.22 -4.50 -7.04
C ALA A 106 -9.78 -5.58 -6.04
N LEU A 107 -10.23 -5.49 -4.78
CA LEU A 107 -9.98 -6.53 -3.77
C LEU A 107 -10.62 -7.86 -4.15
N GLY A 108 -11.85 -7.85 -4.68
CA GLY A 108 -12.53 -9.03 -5.20
C GLY A 108 -11.74 -9.68 -6.33
N ALA A 109 -11.22 -8.89 -7.27
CA ALA A 109 -10.37 -9.39 -8.36
C ALA A 109 -9.08 -10.03 -7.82
N VAL A 110 -8.41 -9.41 -6.85
CA VAL A 110 -7.23 -9.98 -6.19
C VAL A 110 -7.58 -11.30 -5.49
N ALA A 111 -8.70 -11.37 -4.78
CA ALA A 111 -9.14 -12.59 -4.12
C ALA A 111 -9.38 -13.72 -5.13
N VAL A 112 -10.07 -13.45 -6.24
CA VAL A 112 -10.30 -14.42 -7.32
C VAL A 112 -9.00 -14.94 -7.91
N VAL A 113 -8.09 -14.04 -8.31
CA VAL A 113 -6.78 -14.41 -8.87
C VAL A 113 -5.97 -15.24 -7.86
N THR A 114 -6.01 -14.87 -6.59
CA THR A 114 -5.32 -15.58 -5.51
C THR A 114 -5.83 -17.00 -5.34
N VAL A 115 -7.16 -17.18 -5.34
CA VAL A 115 -7.80 -18.51 -5.23
C VAL A 115 -7.45 -19.38 -6.43
N LEU A 116 -7.52 -18.83 -7.64
CA LEU A 116 -7.16 -19.55 -8.87
C LEU A 116 -5.69 -19.98 -8.86
N ALA A 117 -4.78 -19.08 -8.49
CA ALA A 117 -3.34 -19.38 -8.41
C ALA A 117 -3.03 -20.43 -7.32
N ALA A 118 -3.68 -20.35 -6.15
CA ALA A 118 -3.54 -21.32 -5.09
C ALA A 118 -4.07 -22.70 -5.51
N GLY A 119 -5.25 -22.75 -6.13
CA GLY A 119 -5.85 -23.98 -6.67
C GLY A 119 -4.98 -24.63 -7.74
N TRP A 120 -4.45 -23.83 -8.67
CA TRP A 120 -3.52 -24.31 -9.70
C TRP A 120 -2.24 -24.90 -9.11
N ALA A 121 -1.64 -24.23 -8.12
CA ALA A 121 -0.44 -24.72 -7.44
C ALA A 121 -0.71 -26.04 -6.69
N ALA A 122 -1.88 -26.16 -6.04
CA ALA A 122 -2.30 -27.36 -5.35
C ALA A 122 -2.58 -28.52 -6.32
N LEU A 123 -3.11 -28.26 -7.51
CA LEU A 123 -3.22 -29.27 -8.56
C LEU A 123 -1.82 -29.72 -8.98
N ARG A 124 -0.94 -28.79 -9.38
CA ARG A 124 0.39 -29.11 -9.89
C ARG A 124 1.24 -29.94 -8.91
N SER A 125 1.13 -29.69 -7.61
CA SER A 125 1.86 -30.47 -6.60
C SER A 125 1.38 -31.92 -6.51
N ARG A 126 0.07 -32.18 -6.70
CA ARG A 126 -0.49 -33.53 -6.74
C ARG A 126 -0.04 -34.31 -7.98
N TRP A 127 0.07 -33.65 -9.13
CA TRP A 127 0.54 -34.29 -10.37
C TRP A 127 2.02 -34.67 -10.33
N ARG A 128 2.85 -33.96 -9.55
CA ARG A 128 4.29 -34.26 -9.40
C ARG A 128 4.61 -35.40 -8.42
N GLN A 129 3.65 -35.81 -7.59
CA GLN A 129 3.83 -36.88 -6.59
C GLN A 129 3.25 -38.23 -7.04
N ARG A 130 2.63 -38.28 -8.22
CA ARG A 130 2.26 -39.51 -8.92
C ARG A 130 3.29 -39.81 -9.99
#